data_AF-A0A0C3EQV1-F1
#
_entry.id   AF-A0A0C3EQV1-F1
#
_cell.length_a   1.000
_cell.length_b   1.000
_cell.length_c   1.000
_cell.angle_alpha   90.00
_cell.angle_beta   90.00
_cell.angle_gamma   90.00
#
_symmetry.space_group_name_H-M   'P 1'
#
loop_
_entity.id
_entity.type
_entity.pdbx_description
1 polymer ?
#
loop_
_entity_poly.entity_id
_entity_poly.type
_entity_poly.pdbx_seq_one_letter_code
_entity_poly.pdbx_strand_id
1 'polypeptide(L)' 'MTAHKAQGMMLVKAIVDLESCRGTESPYIMVSRVKLLDGLLILCPFRRQKIQCHQSPET' A
#
# COMPACT_ATOMS: atom_id res chain seq x y z
N MET A 1 -8.48 -8.40 -1.74
CA MET A 1 -7.16 -9.05 -1.84
C MET A 1 -6.27 -8.46 -0.75
N THR A 2 -5.48 -9.27 -0.04
CA THR A 2 -4.52 -8.75 0.98
C THR A 2 -3.22 -8.32 0.32
N ALA A 3 -2.45 -7.44 0.97
CA ALA A 3 -1.14 -6.99 0.46
C ALA A 3 -0.21 -8.17 0.14
N HIS A 4 -0.16 -9.18 1.03
CA HIS A 4 0.61 -10.41 0.81
C HIS A 4 0.18 -11.17 -0.45
N LYS A 5 -1.13 -11.30 -0.71
CA LYS A 5 -1.62 -11.98 -1.93
C LYS A 5 -1.38 -11.17 -3.20
N ALA A 6 -1.24 -9.85 -3.08
CA ALA A 6 -0.95 -8.95 -4.20
C ALA A 6 0.54 -8.90 -4.58
N GLN A 7 1.42 -9.44 -3.73
CA GLN A 7 2.86 -9.34 -3.93
C GLN A 7 3.29 -10.02 -5.23
N GLY A 8 4.13 -9.33 -6.02
CA GLY A 8 4.58 -9.79 -7.33
C GLY A 8 3.56 -9.60 -8.47
N MET A 9 2.33 -9.19 -8.17
CA MET A 9 1.34 -8.87 -9.20
C MET A 9 1.50 -7.43 -9.70
N MET A 10 1.08 -7.20 -10.93
CA MET A 10 0.89 -5.88 -11.52
C MET A 10 -0.59 -5.66 -11.78
N LEU A 11 -1.13 -4.54 -11.30
CA LEU A 11 -2.54 -4.18 -11.41
C LEU A 11 -2.68 -2.93 -12.27
N VAL A 12 -3.71 -2.88 -13.10
CA VAL A 12 -4.04 -1.67 -13.89
C VAL A 12 -4.73 -0.62 -13.01
N LYS A 13 -5.58 -1.08 -12.08
CA LYS A 13 -6.27 -0.23 -11.10
C LYS A 13 -6.28 -0.90 -9.72
N ALA A 14 -6.21 -0.11 -8.67
CA ALA A 14 -6.30 -0.57 -7.28
C ALA A 14 -7.04 0.43 -6.40
N ILE A 15 -7.91 -0.09 -5.54
CA ILE A 15 -8.48 0.64 -4.41
C ILE A 15 -7.76 0.15 -3.15
N VAL A 16 -7.13 1.05 -2.40
CA VAL A 16 -6.27 0.71 -1.26
C VAL A 16 -6.76 1.38 0.02
N ASP A 17 -6.74 0.64 1.12
CA ASP A 17 -6.93 1.16 2.47
C ASP A 17 -5.57 1.24 3.17
N LEU A 18 -5.06 2.47 3.31
CA LEU A 18 -3.79 2.75 3.97
C LEU A 18 -3.93 2.95 5.49
N GLU A 19 -5.13 3.29 5.97
CA GLU A 19 -5.34 3.57 7.39
C GLU A 19 -5.32 2.28 8.22
N SER A 20 -5.85 1.18 7.66
CA SER A 20 -5.83 -0.13 8.32
C SER A 20 -4.44 -0.82 8.29
N CYS A 21 -3.46 -0.24 7.61
CA CYS A 21 -2.11 -0.81 7.50
C CYS A 21 -1.31 -0.73 8.81
N ARG A 22 -0.41 -1.69 9.00
CA ARG A 22 0.64 -1.70 10.03
C ARG A 22 2.00 -1.51 9.35
N GLY A 23 2.83 -0.60 9.89
CA GLY A 23 4.12 -0.27 9.31
C GLY A 23 4.02 0.38 7.92
N THR A 24 5.17 0.65 7.32
CA THR A 24 5.29 1.30 5.99
C THR A 24 5.37 0.28 4.84
N GLU A 25 5.62 -1.00 5.14
CA GLU A 25 5.78 -2.07 4.14
C GLU A 25 4.46 -2.40 3.41
N SER A 26 3.37 -2.56 4.16
CA SER A 26 2.06 -2.86 3.58
C SER A 26 1.56 -1.74 2.64
N PRO A 27 1.60 -0.46 3.02
CA PRO A 27 1.30 0.65 2.12
C PRO A 27 2.14 0.62 0.85
N TYR A 28 3.45 0.40 0.98
CA TYR A 28 4.35 0.33 -0.17
C TYR A 28 3.99 -0.82 -1.11
N ILE A 29 3.77 -2.03 -0.58
CA ILE A 29 3.38 -3.20 -1.37
C ILE A 29 2.09 -2.91 -2.13
N MET A 30 1.08 -2.35 -1.46
CA MET A 30 -0.23 -2.07 -2.06
C MET A 30 -0.15 -1.03 -3.19
N VAL A 31 0.53 0.09 -2.94
CA VAL A 31 0.63 1.20 -3.91
C VAL A 31 1.55 0.84 -5.09
N SER A 32 2.63 0.10 -4.84
CA SER A 32 3.57 -0.33 -5.90
C SER A 32 2.99 -1.34 -6.91
N ARG A 33 1.75 -1.81 -6.72
CA ARG A 33 1.11 -2.72 -7.69
C ARG A 33 0.60 -2.00 -8.93
N VAL A 34 0.33 -0.70 -8.84
CA VAL A 34 -0.16 0.10 -9.98
C VAL A 34 0.97 0.87 -10.65
N LYS A 35 0.91 1.03 -11.97
CA LYS A 35 1.93 1.78 -12.73
C LYS A 35 1.77 3.30 -12.67
N LEU A 36 0.53 3.76 -12.57
CA LEU A 36 0.16 5.18 -12.72
C LEU A 36 -0.76 5.57 -11.57
N LEU A 37 -0.66 6.83 -11.13
CA LEU A 37 -1.52 7.38 -10.07
C LEU A 37 -3.00 7.41 -10.48
N ASP A 38 -3.31 7.59 -11.76
CA ASP A 38 -4.68 7.48 -12.30
C ASP A 38 -5.32 6.10 -12.07
N GLY A 39 -4.50 5.06 -11.85
CA GLY A 39 -4.95 3.73 -11.48
C GLY A 39 -5.15 3.54 -9.97
N LEU A 40 -4.85 4.54 -9.14
CA LEU A 40 -4.87 4.43 -7.69
C LEU A 40 -6.03 5.21 -7.08
N LEU A 41 -6.83 4.54 -6.25
CA LEU A 41 -7.81 5.20 -5.40
C LEU A 41 -7.53 4.84 -3.94
N ILE A 42 -7.43 5.85 -3.08
CA ILE A 42 -7.30 5.67 -1.63
C ILE A 42 -8.70 5.69 -1.03
N LEU A 43 -9.10 4.60 -0.37
CA LEU A 43 -10.47 4.39 0.09
C LEU A 43 -10.93 5.40 1.14
N CYS A 44 -10.00 5.90 1.97
CA CYS A 44 -10.27 6.87 3.03
C CYS A 44 -9.03 7.74 3.31
N PRO A 45 -9.20 8.93 3.94
CA PRO A 45 -8.08 9.67 4.48
C PRO A 45 -7.27 8.81 5.45
N PHE A 46 -5.95 8.90 5.36
CA PHE A 46 -5.04 8.15 6.22
C PHE A 46 -4.07 9.10 6.93
N ARG A 47 -3.62 8.69 8.12
CA ARG A 47 -2.60 9.43 8.86
C ARG A 47 -1.27 9.39 8.12
N ARG A 48 -0.65 10.55 7.90
CA ARG A 48 0.65 10.65 7.19
C ARG A 48 1.74 9.77 7.82
N GLN A 49 1.68 9.54 9.14
CA GLN A 49 2.58 8.64 9.83
C GLN A 49 2.58 7.21 9.24
N LYS A 50 1.48 6.74 8.62
CA LYS A 50 1.36 5.40 8.00
C LYS A 50 2.34 5.16 6.86
N ILE A 51 2.81 6.22 6.20
CA ILE A 51 3.78 6.14 5.10
C ILE A 51 5.15 6.75 5.46
N GLN A 52 5.33 7.18 6.71
CA GLN A 52 6.54 7.83 7.21
C GLN A 52 7.20 7.10 8.39
N CYS A 53 6.63 5.99 8.85
CA CYS A 53 7.26 5.16 9.86
C CYS A 53 8.43 4.35 9.28
N HIS A 54 9.40 4.04 10.14
CA HIS A 54 10.53 3.19 9.77
C HIS A 54 10.03 1.82 9.31
N GLN A 55 10.72 1.26 8.31
CA GLN A 55 10.57 -0.15 7.99
C GLN A 55 11.01 -0.98 9.20
N SER A 56 10.24 -2.04 9.46
CA SER A 56 10.63 -3.07 10.41
C SER A 56 12.00 -3.61 9.98
N PRO A 57 12.96 -3.84 10.89
CA PRO A 57 14.18 -4.55 10.52
C PRO A 57 13.81 -5.91 9.91
N GLU A 58 14.43 -6.25 8.77
CA GLU A 58 14.32 -7.59 8.20
C GLU A 58 14.80 -8.60 9.26
N THR A 59 13.93 -9.53 9.63
CA THR A 59 14.24 -10.60 10.60
C THR A 59 14.77 -11.83 9.87
#